data_AF-A0A1Y0KTV2-F1
#
_entry.id   AF-A0A1Y0KTV2-F1
#
_cell.length_a   1.000
_cell.length_b   1.000
_cell.length_c   1.000
_cell.angle_alpha   90.00
_cell.angle_beta   90.00
_cell.angle_gamma   90.00
#
_symmetry.space_group_name_H-M   'P 1'
#
loop_
_entity.id
_entity.type
_entity.pdbx_description
1 polymer ?
#
loop_
_entity_poly.entity_id
_entity_poly.type
_entity_poly.pdbx_seq_one_letter_code
_entity_poly.pdbx_strand_id
1 'polypeptide(L)'
;MKKLTITVALLTSLFTSASFASQYDKPGFVTKVEDGRLWVFREGSEELKDFEAHGEPAKQFTEIGNGPDGMTVKSGDPQALKGYLSTLKK
;
A
#
# COMPACT_ATOMS: atom_id res chain seq x y z
N MET A 1 6.78 17.64 -56.54
CA MET A 1 5.89 18.24 -55.53
C MET A 1 5.51 17.17 -54.53
N LYS A 2 5.55 17.54 -53.26
CA LYS A 2 5.46 16.70 -52.06
C LYS A 2 4.15 15.94 -51.98
N LYS A 3 4.19 14.70 -51.46
CA LYS A 3 3.20 14.14 -50.51
C LYS A 3 3.76 12.86 -49.89
N LEU A 4 4.22 13.04 -48.66
CA LEU A 4 4.71 12.04 -47.72
C LEU A 4 3.46 11.48 -47.02
N THR A 5 3.21 10.18 -47.09
CA THR A 5 2.14 9.54 -46.31
C THR A 5 2.79 8.58 -45.32
N ILE A 6 2.97 9.06 -44.09
CA ILE A 6 3.39 8.27 -42.94
C ILE A 6 2.11 7.71 -42.33
N THR A 7 1.89 6.42 -42.44
CA THR A 7 0.82 5.73 -41.69
C THR A 7 1.44 5.20 -40.40
N VAL A 8 1.04 5.82 -39.30
CA VAL A 8 1.48 5.57 -37.93
C VAL A 8 1.14 4.15 -37.50
N ALA A 9 2.15 3.39 -37.06
CA ALA A 9 1.96 2.14 -36.33
C ALA A 9 1.35 2.44 -34.96
N LEU A 10 0.09 2.06 -34.77
CA LEU A 10 -0.62 2.20 -33.50
C LEU A 10 -0.18 1.05 -32.56
N LEU A 11 0.95 1.23 -31.88
CA LEU A 11 1.39 0.33 -30.81
C LEU A 11 0.57 0.66 -29.55
N THR A 12 -0.57 0.01 -29.39
CA THR A 12 -1.37 0.10 -28.15
C THR A 12 -0.65 -0.64 -27.03
N SER A 13 0.17 0.08 -26.27
CA SER A 13 0.75 -0.41 -25.02
C SER A 13 -0.37 -0.57 -23.99
N LEU A 14 -0.81 -1.81 -23.77
CA LEU A 14 -1.64 -2.19 -22.63
C LEU A 14 -0.78 -2.07 -21.37
N PHE A 15 -0.88 -0.94 -20.68
CA PHE A 15 -0.36 -0.82 -19.32
C PHE A 15 -1.30 -1.58 -18.38
N THR A 16 -1.06 -2.88 -18.20
CA THR A 16 -1.63 -3.62 -17.07
C THR A 16 -0.98 -3.09 -15.80
N SER A 17 -1.71 -2.27 -15.05
CA SER A 17 -1.37 -1.92 -13.68
C SER A 17 -1.54 -3.15 -12.79
N ALA A 18 -0.49 -3.94 -12.64
CA ALA A 18 -0.43 -4.93 -11.57
C ALA A 18 -0.20 -4.17 -10.25
N SER A 19 -1.20 -4.14 -9.37
CA SER A 19 -0.97 -3.76 -7.97
C SER A 19 -0.05 -4.80 -7.35
N PHE A 20 1.21 -4.43 -7.10
CA PHE A 20 2.11 -5.26 -6.34
C PHE A 20 1.67 -5.25 -4.88
N ALA A 21 1.36 -6.44 -4.35
CA ALA A 21 1.22 -6.65 -2.91
C ALA A 21 2.51 -6.21 -2.21
N SER A 22 2.41 -5.58 -1.06
CA SER A 22 3.58 -5.15 -0.31
C SER A 22 4.31 -6.38 0.23
N GLN A 23 5.65 -6.33 0.24
CA GLN A 23 6.48 -7.41 0.79
C GLN A 23 6.20 -7.71 2.27
N TYR A 24 5.56 -6.77 2.96
CA TYR A 24 5.20 -6.87 4.38
C TYR A 24 3.77 -7.37 4.60
N ASP A 25 3.03 -7.69 3.54
CA ASP A 25 1.68 -8.25 3.67
C ASP A 25 1.70 -9.57 4.45
N LYS A 26 0.63 -9.77 5.23
CA LYS A 26 0.39 -10.97 6.03
C LYS A 26 -1.04 -11.43 5.82
N PRO A 27 -1.37 -12.72 6.03
CA PRO A 27 -2.75 -13.19 5.89
C PRO A 27 -3.73 -12.32 6.69
N GLY A 28 -4.72 -11.74 5.99
CA GLY A 28 -5.73 -10.84 6.56
C GLY A 28 -5.25 -9.41 6.86
N PHE A 29 -4.06 -9.02 6.37
CA PHE A 29 -3.51 -7.67 6.48
C PHE A 29 -2.93 -7.18 5.15
N VAL A 30 -3.22 -5.94 4.83
CA VAL A 30 -2.62 -5.20 3.71
C VAL A 30 -1.70 -4.13 4.29
N THR A 31 -0.54 -3.95 3.68
CA THR A 31 0.46 -2.99 4.13
C THR A 31 0.86 -2.03 3.03
N LYS A 32 1.22 -0.80 3.40
CA LYS A 32 1.74 0.24 2.51
C LYS A 32 2.95 0.88 3.17
N VAL A 33 3.99 1.18 2.41
CA VAL A 33 5.16 1.91 2.92
C VAL A 33 5.08 3.34 2.42
N GLU A 34 4.77 4.27 3.31
CA GLU A 34 4.73 5.72 3.02
C GLU A 34 5.70 6.43 3.95
N ASP A 35 6.56 7.29 3.40
CA ASP A 35 7.57 8.05 4.15
C ASP A 35 8.42 7.20 5.11
N GLY A 36 8.77 5.98 4.67
CA GLY A 36 9.57 5.04 5.47
C GLY A 36 8.85 4.45 6.67
N ARG A 37 7.51 4.53 6.71
CA ARG A 37 6.67 3.95 7.76
C ARG A 37 5.76 2.89 7.16
N LEU A 38 5.54 1.83 7.93
CA LEU A 38 4.65 0.76 7.54
C LEU A 38 3.24 1.06 8.01
N TRP A 39 2.38 1.41 7.07
CA TRP A 39 0.95 1.44 7.29
C TRP A 39 0.38 0.04 7.19
N VAL A 40 -0.46 -0.34 8.16
CA VAL A 40 -1.06 -1.67 8.24
C VAL A 40 -2.57 -1.55 8.38
N PHE A 41 -3.30 -2.34 7.60
CA PHE A 41 -4.74 -2.35 7.55
C PHE A 41 -5.26 -3.79 7.54
N ARG A 42 -6.51 -3.98 7.97
CA ARG A 42 -7.22 -5.22 7.69
C ARG A 42 -7.61 -5.24 6.23
N GLU A 43 -7.53 -6.42 5.62
CA GLU A 43 -7.98 -6.59 4.25
C GLU A 43 -9.47 -6.20 4.13
N GLY A 44 -9.77 -5.33 3.16
CA GLY A 44 -11.14 -4.85 2.90
C GLY A 44 -11.72 -3.87 3.92
N SER A 45 -10.93 -3.38 4.89
CA SER A 45 -11.42 -2.46 5.92
C SER A 45 -11.78 -1.08 5.37
N GLU A 46 -12.59 -0.33 6.13
CA GLU A 46 -12.94 1.05 5.79
C GLU A 46 -11.72 1.96 5.87
N GLU A 47 -10.86 1.75 6.85
CA GLU A 47 -9.61 2.52 7.03
C GLU A 47 -8.65 2.33 5.84
N LEU A 48 -8.60 1.13 5.25
CA LEU A 48 -7.81 0.91 4.04
C LEU A 48 -8.38 1.71 2.86
N LYS A 49 -9.70 1.69 2.68
CA LYS A 49 -10.37 2.43 1.60
C LYS A 49 -10.18 3.93 1.75
N ASP A 50 -10.36 4.44 2.97
CA ASP A 50 -10.16 5.85 3.29
C ASP A 50 -8.70 6.25 3.09
N PHE A 51 -7.76 5.39 3.48
CA PHE A 51 -6.34 5.65 3.26
C PHE A 51 -5.99 5.73 1.78
N GLU A 52 -6.51 4.80 0.97
CA GLU A 52 -6.30 4.82 -0.48
C GLU A 52 -6.98 6.02 -1.17
N ALA A 53 -8.08 6.53 -0.61
CA ALA A 53 -8.80 7.68 -1.15
C ALA A 53 -8.22 9.03 -0.71
N HIS A 54 -7.71 9.12 0.52
CA HIS A 54 -7.41 10.40 1.19
C HIS A 54 -6.01 10.49 1.81
N GLY A 55 -5.27 9.38 1.86
CA GLY A 55 -3.96 9.31 2.52
C GLY A 55 -4.07 9.07 4.02
N GLU A 56 -3.14 9.63 4.80
CA GLU A 56 -3.05 9.33 6.24
C GLU A 56 -4.35 9.72 6.99
N PRO A 57 -4.97 8.81 7.78
CA PRO A 57 -6.17 9.10 8.54
C PRO A 57 -5.91 10.13 9.65
N ALA A 58 -6.93 10.93 9.97
CA ALA A 58 -6.85 11.93 11.04
C ALA A 58 -6.53 11.33 12.41
N LYS A 59 -7.02 10.10 12.67
CA LYS A 59 -6.72 9.32 13.87
C LYS A 59 -5.81 8.16 13.49
N GLN A 60 -4.71 8.04 14.22
CA GLN A 60 -3.70 7.02 13.98
C GLN A 60 -3.11 6.49 15.28
N PHE A 61 -2.70 5.23 15.22
CA PHE A 61 -2.00 4.52 16.27
C PHE A 61 -0.61 4.18 15.74
N THR A 62 0.41 4.39 16.57
CA THR A 62 1.81 4.29 16.14
C THR A 62 2.60 3.43 17.11
N GLU A 63 3.37 2.50 16.56
CA GLU A 63 4.29 1.64 17.28
C GLU A 63 5.68 1.79 16.68
N ILE A 64 6.59 2.39 17.45
CA ILE A 64 7.92 2.80 16.98
C ILE A 64 8.89 1.63 17.15
N GLY A 65 9.61 1.27 16.08
CA GLY A 65 10.65 0.23 16.13
C GLY A 65 10.14 -1.21 16.16
N ASN A 66 8.83 -1.42 16.19
CA ASN A 66 8.21 -2.75 16.31
C ASN A 66 7.88 -3.42 14.97
N GLY A 67 8.13 -2.74 13.85
CA GLY A 67 7.94 -3.28 12.50
C GLY A 67 9.13 -4.10 12.00
N PRO A 68 9.00 -4.72 10.81
CA PRO A 68 10.12 -5.34 10.10
C PRO A 68 11.29 -4.36 9.98
N ASP A 69 12.51 -4.85 10.18
CA ASP A 69 13.76 -4.08 10.13
C ASP A 69 13.78 -2.83 11.05
N GLY A 70 12.98 -2.84 12.13
CA GLY A 70 12.89 -1.71 13.07
C GLY A 70 12.03 -0.55 12.55
N MET A 71 11.21 -0.77 11.52
CA MET A 71 10.34 0.25 10.95
C MET A 71 9.24 0.68 11.94
N THR A 72 8.81 1.95 11.87
CA THR A 72 7.61 2.42 12.58
C THR A 72 6.36 1.86 11.91
N VAL A 73 5.45 1.29 12.70
CA VAL A 73 4.18 0.74 12.21
C VAL A 73 3.04 1.68 12.60
N LYS A 74 2.17 2.03 11.64
CA LYS A 74 1.03 2.92 11.81
C LYS A 74 -0.26 2.25 11.35
N SER A 75 -1.39 2.60 11.97
CA SER A 75 -2.72 2.11 11.58
C SER A 75 -3.80 3.12 11.98
N GLY A 76 -4.90 3.18 11.23
CA GLY A 76 -6.12 3.88 11.65
C GLY A 76 -6.91 3.16 12.75
N ASP A 77 -6.71 1.84 12.88
CA ASP A 77 -7.39 0.96 13.85
C ASP A 77 -6.36 0.32 14.82
N PRO A 78 -6.56 0.45 16.16
CA PRO A 78 -5.64 -0.15 17.12
C PRO A 78 -5.68 -1.69 17.10
N GLN A 79 -6.80 -2.30 16.70
CA GLN A 79 -6.91 -3.76 16.62
C GLN A 79 -6.11 -4.30 15.43
N ALA A 80 -6.14 -3.63 14.28
CA ALA A 80 -5.30 -3.93 13.14
C ALA A 80 -3.81 -3.82 13.49
N LEU A 81 -3.39 -2.73 14.16
CA LEU A 81 -2.00 -2.55 14.59
C LEU A 81 -1.52 -3.68 15.49
N LYS A 82 -2.25 -3.93 16.59
CA LYS A 82 -1.91 -4.99 17.54
C LYS A 82 -1.94 -6.37 16.87
N GLY A 83 -2.94 -6.62 16.03
CA GLY A 83 -3.09 -7.86 15.29
C GLY A 83 -1.89 -8.14 14.39
N TYR A 84 -1.50 -7.15 13.58
CA TYR A 84 -0.36 -7.27 12.68
C TYR A 84 0.94 -7.51 13.46
N LEU A 85 1.21 -6.71 14.49
CA LEU A 85 2.42 -6.87 15.31
C LEU A 85 2.49 -8.23 16.01
N SER A 86 1.35 -8.82 16.36
CA SER A 86 1.32 -10.17 16.94
C SER A 86 1.75 -11.24 15.94
N THR A 87 1.62 -11.01 14.63
CA THR A 87 2.12 -11.92 13.58
C THR A 87 3.64 -11.88 13.42
N LEU A 88 4.30 -10.84 13.93
CA LEU A 88 5.75 -10.68 13.84
C LEU A 88 6.51 -11.30 15.01
N LYS A 89 5.82 -11.49 16.15
CA LYS A 89 6.40 -12.11 17.34
C LYS A 89 6.56 -13.61 17.08
N LYS A 90 7.79 -14.10 17.22
CA LYS A 90 8.11 -15.54 17.20
C LYS A 90 7.78 -16.19 18.53
#